data_AF-X1L6C8-F1
#
_entry.id   AF-X1L6C8-F1
#
_cell.length_a   1.000
_cell.length_b   1.000
_cell.length_c   1.000
_cell.angle_alpha   90.00
_cell.angle_beta   90.00
_cell.angle_gamma   90.00
#
_symmetry.space_group_name_H-M   'P 1'
#
loop_
_entity.id
_entity.type
_entity.pdbx_description
1 polymer ?
#
loop_
_entity_poly.entity_id
_entity_poly.type
_entity_poly.pdbx_seq_one_letter_code
_entity_poly.pdbx_strand_id
1 'polypeptide(L)'
;MASLEGKVGEPRAKYVHTIEKGLWDQPTNLNNVETWANVPLIINNGADWYTKVGTANSKGTKIFSLVGKINNTGLVEVPMGITLREIIYDIGGGIPKGKKFKAVQTGGPSGGVIPESLLDLKVDFDELTKAGSMMGSGGMIVMDENTCMVDIAKYFL
;
A
#
# COMPACT_ATOMS: atom_id res chain seq x y z
N MET A 1 15.26 -9.24 11.73
CA MET A 1 16.57 -9.87 11.49
C MET A 1 16.82 -11.05 12.41
N ALA A 2 16.42 -11.00 13.69
CA ALA A 2 16.52 -12.12 14.63
C ALA A 2 16.12 -13.50 14.03
N SER A 3 15.01 -13.56 13.29
CA SER A 3 14.60 -14.78 12.58
C SER A 3 15.62 -15.28 11.55
N LEU A 4 16.25 -14.39 10.75
CA LEU A 4 17.34 -14.78 9.83
C LEU A 4 18.60 -15.24 10.58
N GLU A 5 18.79 -14.80 11.82
CA GLU A 5 19.88 -15.21 12.70
C GLU A 5 19.59 -16.52 13.45
N GLY A 6 18.45 -17.17 13.18
CA GLY A 6 18.03 -18.39 13.88
C GLY A 6 17.49 -18.15 15.29
N LYS A 7 17.21 -16.90 15.66
CA LYS A 7 16.60 -16.52 16.96
C LYS A 7 15.09 -16.40 16.84
N VAL A 8 14.42 -16.28 17.97
CA VAL A 8 12.98 -15.95 18.03
C VAL A 8 12.73 -14.63 17.29
N GLY A 9 11.64 -14.57 16.52
CA GLY A 9 11.27 -13.45 15.65
C GLY A 9 10.81 -12.18 16.36
N GLU A 10 11.39 -11.83 17.49
CA GLU A 10 11.03 -10.64 18.26
C GLU A 10 11.69 -9.38 17.68
N PRO A 11 10.94 -8.28 17.51
CA PRO A 11 11.52 -6.99 17.14
C PRO A 11 12.50 -6.51 18.21
N ARG A 12 13.67 -6.02 17.79
CA ARG A 12 14.60 -5.33 18.69
C ARG A 12 14.24 -3.85 18.81
N ALA A 13 14.53 -3.26 19.96
CA ALA A 13 14.42 -1.82 20.13
C ALA A 13 15.32 -1.07 19.12
N LYS A 14 14.79 0.01 18.54
CA LYS A 14 15.45 0.79 17.47
C LYS A 14 16.44 1.83 18.01
N TYR A 15 17.23 1.50 19.04
CA TYR A 15 18.29 2.40 19.53
C TYR A 15 19.47 2.52 18.56
N VAL A 16 19.73 1.46 17.78
CA VAL A 16 20.75 1.42 16.73
C VAL A 16 20.06 1.06 15.42
N HIS A 17 20.28 1.84 14.36
CA HIS A 17 19.64 1.57 13.08
C HIS A 17 20.27 0.36 12.38
N THR A 18 19.49 -0.32 11.55
CA THR A 18 19.95 -1.54 10.85
C THR A 18 21.08 -1.27 9.87
N ILE A 19 21.12 -0.05 9.31
CA ILE A 19 22.19 0.42 8.44
C ILE A 19 23.54 0.50 9.16
N GLU A 20 23.55 0.62 10.49
CA GLU A 20 24.77 0.62 11.31
C GLU A 20 25.07 -0.79 11.83
N LYS A 21 24.08 -1.43 12.45
CA LYS A 21 24.17 -2.80 13.00
C LYS A 21 22.87 -3.56 12.75
N GLY A 22 22.86 -4.36 11.70
CA GLY A 22 21.72 -5.13 11.24
C GLY A 22 21.91 -6.62 11.48
N LEU A 23 22.12 -7.36 10.40
CA LEU A 23 22.24 -8.81 10.40
C LEU A 23 23.63 -9.20 10.92
N TRP A 24 23.69 -10.02 11.97
CA TRP A 24 24.95 -10.42 12.61
C TRP A 24 25.83 -9.21 13.00
N ASP A 25 25.17 -8.15 13.47
CA ASP A 25 25.78 -6.86 13.84
C ASP A 25 26.57 -6.16 12.72
N GLN A 26 26.33 -6.52 11.46
CA GLN A 26 26.92 -5.86 10.28
C GLN A 26 25.99 -4.79 9.70
N PRO A 27 26.53 -3.71 9.10
CA PRO A 27 25.75 -2.73 8.33
C PRO A 27 24.82 -3.41 7.32
N THR A 28 23.50 -3.21 7.46
CA THR A 28 22.51 -3.91 6.63
C THR A 28 21.42 -2.97 6.14
N ASN A 29 21.32 -2.84 4.82
CA ASN A 29 20.24 -2.11 4.18
C ASN A 29 19.04 -3.03 3.97
N LEU A 30 17.90 -2.69 4.57
CA LEU A 30 16.66 -3.47 4.53
C LEU A 30 15.61 -2.69 3.73
N ASN A 31 15.18 -3.23 2.59
CA ASN A 31 14.13 -2.65 1.76
C ASN A 31 13.12 -3.71 1.32
N ASN A 32 11.94 -3.26 0.92
CA ASN A 32 10.91 -4.12 0.33
C ASN A 32 11.36 -4.64 -1.05
N VAL A 33 10.80 -5.78 -1.47
CA VAL A 33 11.04 -6.37 -2.79
C VAL A 33 10.70 -5.39 -3.93
N GLU A 34 9.58 -4.69 -3.85
CA GLU A 34 9.16 -3.71 -4.86
C GLU A 34 10.16 -2.55 -4.98
N THR A 35 10.72 -2.10 -3.85
CA THR A 35 11.78 -1.08 -3.85
C THR A 35 13.00 -1.56 -4.63
N TRP A 36 13.47 -2.79 -4.36
CA TRP A 36 14.61 -3.36 -5.08
C TRP A 36 14.30 -3.64 -6.55
N ALA A 37 13.06 -4.03 -6.89
CA ALA A 37 12.63 -4.27 -8.27
C ALA A 37 12.65 -2.98 -9.12
N ASN A 38 12.42 -1.82 -8.50
CA ASN A 38 12.50 -0.52 -9.18
C ASN A 38 13.94 -0.05 -9.44
N VAL A 39 14.92 -0.47 -8.64
CA VAL A 39 16.32 0.02 -8.74
C VAL A 39 16.95 -0.24 -10.12
N PRO A 40 16.91 -1.45 -10.70
CA PRO A 40 17.46 -1.70 -12.03
C PRO A 40 16.81 -0.82 -13.11
N LEU A 41 15.50 -0.60 -13.03
CA LEU A 41 14.78 0.25 -13.99
C LEU A 41 15.22 1.71 -13.90
N ILE A 42 15.42 2.22 -12.68
CA ILE A 42 15.91 3.57 -12.43
C ILE A 42 17.35 3.74 -12.93
N ILE A 43 18.23 2.77 -12.68
CA ILE A 43 19.62 2.82 -13.15
C ILE A 43 19.69 2.80 -14.67
N ASN A 44 18.89 1.95 -15.32
CA ASN A 44 18.94 1.76 -16.77
C ASN A 44 18.30 2.92 -17.56
N ASN A 45 17.23 3.53 -17.04
CA ASN A 45 16.50 4.59 -17.74
C ASN A 45 16.78 6.00 -17.21
N GLY A 46 17.47 6.11 -16.07
CA GLY A 46 17.75 7.36 -15.37
C GLY A 46 16.66 7.79 -14.38
N ALA A 47 17.07 8.58 -13.38
CA ALA A 47 16.15 9.09 -12.35
C ALA A 47 15.04 9.98 -12.94
N ASP A 48 15.36 10.82 -13.93
CA ASP A 48 14.39 11.69 -14.60
C ASP A 48 13.29 10.91 -15.32
N TRP A 49 13.57 9.70 -15.79
CA TRP A 49 12.53 8.84 -16.35
C TRP A 49 11.53 8.40 -15.27
N TYR A 50 12.02 7.96 -14.12
CA TYR A 50 11.18 7.48 -13.02
C TYR A 50 10.36 8.62 -12.39
N THR A 51 10.95 9.82 -12.26
CA THR A 51 10.29 10.97 -11.60
C THR A 51 9.28 11.72 -12.46
N LYS A 52 9.19 11.40 -13.76
CA LYS A 52 8.12 11.87 -14.67
C LYS A 52 6.74 11.34 -14.31
N VAL A 53 6.68 10.20 -13.62
CA VAL A 53 5.45 9.58 -13.17
C VAL A 53 5.26 9.86 -11.68
N GLY A 54 4.01 10.06 -11.27
CA GLY A 54 3.64 10.31 -9.89
C GLY A 54 3.36 11.79 -9.57
N THR A 55 3.27 12.10 -8.27
CA THR A 55 3.01 13.46 -7.78
C THR A 55 4.31 14.21 -7.49
N ALA A 56 4.24 15.42 -6.93
CA ALA A 56 5.44 16.16 -6.52
C ALA A 56 6.27 15.39 -5.47
N ASN A 57 5.60 14.81 -4.48
CA ASN A 57 6.23 14.15 -3.33
C ASN A 57 6.24 12.61 -3.43
N SER A 58 5.45 12.01 -4.31
CA SER A 58 5.38 10.55 -4.49
C SER A 58 5.66 10.18 -5.94
N LYS A 59 6.91 9.77 -6.22
CA LYS A 59 7.40 9.47 -7.58
C LYS A 59 7.24 7.99 -7.95
N GLY A 60 7.08 7.76 -9.26
CA GLY A 60 6.96 6.44 -9.84
C GLY A 60 5.55 5.85 -9.75
N THR A 61 5.51 4.53 -9.85
CA THR A 61 4.30 3.71 -9.78
C THR A 61 4.23 2.97 -8.44
N LYS A 62 3.04 2.45 -8.15
CA LYS A 62 2.82 1.55 -7.01
C LYS A 62 1.98 0.37 -7.48
N ILE A 63 2.36 -0.82 -7.02
CA ILE A 63 1.56 -2.03 -7.20
C ILE A 63 0.58 -2.14 -6.03
N PHE A 64 -0.71 -2.28 -6.36
CA PHE A 64 -1.77 -2.58 -5.42
C PHE A 64 -2.33 -3.99 -5.62
N SER A 65 -2.61 -4.67 -4.51
CA SER A 65 -3.39 -5.90 -4.50
C SER A 65 -4.85 -5.55 -4.21
N LEU A 66 -5.65 -5.54 -5.27
CA LEU A 66 -7.06 -5.17 -5.23
C LEU A 66 -7.90 -6.42 -4.99
N VAL A 67 -8.53 -6.50 -3.81
CA VAL A 67 -9.30 -7.66 -3.35
C VAL A 67 -10.61 -7.23 -2.67
N GLY A 68 -11.42 -8.19 -2.25
CA GLY A 68 -12.66 -7.95 -1.52
C GLY A 68 -13.88 -7.93 -2.45
N LYS A 69 -14.77 -6.95 -2.29
CA LYS A 69 -16.01 -6.80 -3.07
C LYS A 69 -15.75 -6.01 -4.36
N ILE A 70 -14.96 -6.59 -5.26
CA ILE A 70 -14.54 -5.97 -6.53
C ILE A 70 -14.66 -6.97 -7.69
N ASN A 71 -15.03 -6.51 -8.89
CA ASN A 71 -15.19 -7.39 -10.06
C ASN A 71 -13.85 -7.94 -10.58
N ASN A 72 -12.87 -7.05 -10.78
CA ASN A 72 -11.54 -7.41 -11.26
C ASN A 72 -10.58 -7.49 -10.07
N THR A 73 -10.47 -8.68 -9.49
CA THR A 73 -9.50 -8.96 -8.40
C THR A 73 -8.13 -9.25 -9.00
N GLY A 74 -7.07 -8.65 -8.45
CA GLY A 74 -5.71 -8.91 -8.94
C GLY A 74 -4.68 -7.89 -8.48
N LEU A 75 -3.51 -7.92 -9.13
CA LEU A 75 -2.48 -6.91 -8.97
C LEU A 75 -2.64 -5.84 -10.04
N VAL A 76 -2.62 -4.58 -9.62
CA VAL A 76 -2.72 -3.42 -10.50
C VAL A 76 -1.55 -2.50 -10.21
N GLU A 77 -0.77 -2.18 -11.24
CA GLU A 77 0.28 -1.18 -11.16
C GLU A 77 -0.26 0.15 -11.69
N VAL A 78 -0.20 1.18 -10.86
CA VAL A 78 -0.78 2.48 -11.16
C VAL A 78 0.22 3.60 -10.85
N PRO A 79 0.16 4.74 -11.56
CA PRO A 79 0.94 5.91 -11.20
C PRO A 79 0.49 6.45 -9.83
N MET A 80 1.45 6.90 -9.01
CA MET A 80 1.12 7.61 -7.79
C MET A 80 0.27 8.85 -8.08
N GLY A 81 -0.74 9.13 -7.25
CA GLY A 81 -1.66 10.25 -7.41
C GLY A 81 -2.93 9.97 -8.22
N ILE A 82 -3.09 8.76 -8.76
CA ILE A 82 -4.39 8.26 -9.26
C ILE A 82 -5.44 8.30 -8.13
N THR A 83 -6.71 8.48 -8.45
CA THR A 83 -7.77 8.50 -7.44
C THR A 83 -8.23 7.10 -7.04
N LEU A 84 -8.78 6.95 -5.83
CA LEU A 84 -9.43 5.70 -5.42
C LEU A 84 -10.56 5.31 -6.38
N ARG A 85 -11.31 6.29 -6.89
CA ARG A 85 -12.38 6.08 -7.87
C ARG A 85 -11.87 5.38 -9.12
N GLU A 86 -10.80 5.89 -9.72
CA GLU A 86 -10.21 5.32 -10.94
C GLU A 86 -9.72 3.89 -10.68
N ILE A 87 -9.04 3.65 -9.54
CA ILE A 87 -8.60 2.29 -9.19
C ILE A 87 -9.80 1.34 -9.04
N ILE A 88 -10.87 1.75 -8.34
CA ILE A 88 -11.99 0.88 -8.01
C ILE A 88 -12.90 0.65 -9.23
N TYR A 89 -13.27 1.71 -9.94
CA TYR A 89 -14.29 1.63 -10.99
C TYR A 89 -13.69 1.39 -12.37
N ASP A 90 -12.62 2.09 -12.74
CA ASP A 90 -12.08 2.00 -14.10
C ASP A 90 -11.21 0.75 -14.25
N ILE A 91 -10.36 0.47 -13.25
CA ILE A 91 -9.47 -0.71 -13.26
C ILE A 91 -10.15 -1.92 -12.61
N GLY A 92 -10.68 -1.74 -11.40
CA GLY A 92 -11.36 -2.78 -10.62
C GLY A 92 -12.71 -3.21 -11.18
N GLY A 93 -13.28 -2.47 -12.14
CA GLY A 93 -14.58 -2.77 -12.73
C GLY A 93 -15.76 -2.56 -11.76
N GLY A 94 -15.55 -1.88 -10.63
CA GLY A 94 -16.56 -1.59 -9.64
C GLY A 94 -16.99 -2.79 -8.80
N ILE A 95 -18.12 -2.61 -8.10
CA ILE A 95 -18.62 -3.56 -7.10
C ILE A 95 -19.48 -4.65 -7.77
N PRO A 96 -19.32 -5.93 -7.39
CA PRO A 96 -20.12 -7.02 -7.93
C PRO A 96 -21.62 -6.76 -7.83
N LYS A 97 -22.33 -7.11 -8.91
CA LYS A 97 -23.79 -6.95 -9.06
C LYS A 97 -24.28 -5.48 -9.00
N GLY A 98 -23.41 -4.51 -9.25
CA GLY A 98 -23.79 -3.09 -9.27
C GLY A 98 -24.18 -2.53 -7.90
N LYS A 99 -23.73 -3.19 -6.82
CA LYS A 99 -23.96 -2.70 -5.46
C LYS A 99 -23.21 -1.40 -5.18
N LYS A 100 -23.60 -0.71 -4.10
CA LYS A 100 -22.91 0.50 -3.68
C LYS A 100 -21.58 0.19 -3.00
N PHE A 101 -20.57 0.97 -3.37
CA PHE A 101 -19.31 1.03 -2.64
C PHE A 101 -19.57 1.62 -1.26
N LYS A 102 -18.95 1.04 -0.23
CA LYS A 102 -19.07 1.53 1.14
C LYS A 102 -17.78 2.14 1.64
N ALA A 103 -16.69 1.39 1.47
CA ALA A 103 -15.37 1.79 1.92
C ALA A 103 -14.27 0.94 1.28
N VAL A 104 -13.04 1.41 1.39
CA VAL A 104 -11.83 0.65 1.04
C VAL A 104 -10.82 0.74 2.18
N GLN A 105 -10.26 -0.40 2.56
CA GLN A 105 -9.18 -0.47 3.52
C GLN A 105 -7.85 -0.47 2.76
N THR A 106 -6.95 0.45 3.10
CA THR A 106 -5.62 0.52 2.48
C THR A 106 -4.52 0.31 3.52
N GLY A 107 -3.38 -0.24 3.11
CA GLY A 107 -2.21 -0.38 3.99
C GLY A 107 -2.21 -1.59 4.93
N GLY A 108 -3.06 -2.59 4.65
CA GLY A 108 -3.21 -3.80 5.49
C GLY A 108 -3.79 -3.51 6.89
N PRO A 109 -3.75 -4.46 7.83
CA PRO A 109 -4.39 -4.32 9.15
C PRO A 109 -4.04 -3.06 9.95
N SER A 110 -2.89 -2.44 9.64
CA SER A 110 -2.40 -1.23 10.29
C SER A 110 -2.91 0.07 9.68
N GLY A 111 -3.58 0.00 8.52
CA GLY A 111 -4.08 1.18 7.82
C GLY A 111 -5.58 1.41 8.02
N GLY A 112 -6.01 2.62 7.66
CA GLY A 112 -7.37 3.09 7.88
C GLY A 112 -8.37 2.55 6.85
N VAL A 113 -9.65 2.72 7.18
CA VAL A 113 -10.76 2.45 6.28
C VAL A 113 -11.29 3.76 5.72
N ILE A 114 -11.16 3.94 4.41
CA ILE A 114 -11.52 5.16 3.69
C ILE A 114 -12.96 5.04 3.19
N PRO A 115 -13.88 5.92 3.62
CA PRO A 115 -15.29 5.85 3.25
C PRO A 115 -15.55 6.39 1.82
N GLU A 116 -16.74 6.10 1.30
CA GLU A 116 -17.24 6.61 0.01
C GLU A 116 -17.10 8.13 -0.16
N SER A 117 -17.23 8.92 0.90
CA SER A 117 -17.09 10.39 0.83
C SER A 117 -15.69 10.87 0.42
N LEU A 118 -14.69 9.98 0.48
CA LEU A 118 -13.30 10.25 0.08
C LEU A 118 -12.90 9.44 -1.17
N LEU A 119 -13.85 8.96 -1.96
CA LEU A 119 -13.58 8.15 -3.15
C LEU A 119 -12.75 8.90 -4.22
N ASP A 120 -12.78 10.23 -4.22
CA ASP A 120 -11.97 11.08 -5.11
C ASP A 120 -10.58 11.43 -4.53
N LEU A 121 -10.22 10.86 -3.37
CA LEU A 121 -8.91 11.04 -2.75
C LEU A 121 -7.82 10.49 -3.68
N LYS A 122 -6.78 11.30 -3.88
CA LYS A 122 -5.57 10.88 -4.60
C LYS A 122 -4.77 9.90 -3.76
N VAL A 123 -4.29 8.84 -4.41
CA VAL A 123 -3.52 7.78 -3.79
C VAL A 123 -2.04 8.15 -3.85
N ASP A 124 -1.60 8.86 -2.82
CA ASP A 124 -0.19 9.13 -2.54
C ASP A 124 0.09 9.06 -1.02
N PHE A 125 1.36 9.15 -0.63
CA PHE A 125 1.73 9.00 0.79
C PHE A 125 1.13 10.08 1.69
N ASP A 126 1.04 11.32 1.20
CA ASP A 126 0.64 12.48 2.00
C ASP A 126 -0.88 12.50 2.20
N GLU A 127 -1.64 12.33 1.11
CA GLU A 127 -3.10 12.38 1.12
C GLU A 127 -3.72 11.20 1.89
N LEU A 128 -3.16 9.99 1.75
CA LEU A 128 -3.61 8.84 2.54
C LEU A 128 -3.37 9.06 4.04
N THR A 129 -2.23 9.65 4.41
CA THR A 129 -1.90 9.96 5.81
C THR A 129 -2.89 10.98 6.39
N LYS A 130 -3.22 12.03 5.63
CA LYS A 130 -4.22 13.04 6.04
C LYS A 130 -5.62 12.43 6.23
N ALA A 131 -5.97 11.42 5.44
CA ALA A 131 -7.22 10.69 5.56
C ALA A 131 -7.25 9.68 6.73
N GLY A 132 -6.21 9.64 7.57
CA GLY A 132 -6.11 8.68 8.68
C GLY A 132 -5.83 7.25 8.22
N SER A 133 -5.26 7.10 7.02
CA SER A 133 -4.86 5.82 6.46
C SER A 133 -3.37 5.85 6.09
N MET A 134 -2.90 4.83 5.37
CA MET A 134 -1.54 4.76 4.85
C MET A 134 -1.48 3.90 3.58
N MET A 135 -0.42 4.12 2.80
CA MET A 135 -0.10 3.32 1.62
C MET A 135 0.19 1.85 1.98
N GLY A 136 0.96 1.65 3.07
CA GLY A 136 1.46 0.34 3.50
C GLY A 136 2.11 -0.45 2.36
N SER A 137 1.82 -1.75 2.30
CA SER A 137 2.33 -2.65 1.24
C SER A 137 1.60 -2.53 -0.10
N GLY A 138 0.52 -1.74 -0.19
CA GLY A 138 -0.35 -1.68 -1.36
C GLY A 138 -1.54 -2.65 -1.33
N GLY A 139 -1.89 -3.24 -0.19
CA GLY A 139 -3.15 -3.99 -0.08
C GLY A 139 -4.36 -3.06 -0.09
N MET A 140 -5.38 -3.37 -0.90
CA MET A 140 -6.66 -2.67 -0.96
C MET A 140 -7.83 -3.65 -0.84
N ILE A 141 -8.56 -3.59 0.28
CA ILE A 141 -9.74 -4.44 0.51
C ILE A 141 -11.00 -3.59 0.31
N VAL A 142 -11.72 -3.84 -0.78
CA VAL A 142 -12.95 -3.13 -1.15
C VAL A 142 -14.15 -3.73 -0.42
N MET A 143 -15.03 -2.86 0.09
CA MET A 143 -16.23 -3.22 0.85
C MET A 143 -17.49 -2.65 0.19
N ASP A 144 -18.57 -3.43 0.21
CA ASP A 144 -19.89 -3.05 -0.30
C ASP A 144 -20.84 -2.62 0.82
N GLU A 145 -22.02 -2.10 0.47
CA GLU A 145 -23.06 -1.66 1.40
C GLU A 145 -23.46 -2.70 2.47
N ASN A 146 -23.34 -3.98 2.16
CA ASN A 146 -23.67 -5.10 3.04
C ASN A 146 -22.56 -5.43 4.06
N THR A 147 -21.38 -4.82 3.93
CA THR A 147 -20.24 -5.13 4.81
C THR A 147 -20.44 -4.49 6.19
N CYS A 148 -20.39 -5.28 7.26
CA CYS A 148 -20.54 -4.78 8.63
C CYS A 148 -19.22 -4.17 9.14
N MET A 149 -19.21 -2.87 9.42
CA MET A 149 -17.99 -2.18 9.88
C MET A 149 -17.57 -2.59 11.29
N VAL A 150 -18.50 -3.03 12.12
CA VAL A 150 -18.20 -3.57 13.46
C VAL A 150 -17.43 -4.89 13.35
N ASP A 151 -17.80 -5.75 12.40
CA ASP A 151 -17.11 -7.01 12.18
C ASP A 151 -15.71 -6.78 11.59
N ILE A 152 -15.57 -5.79 10.70
CA ILE A 152 -14.26 -5.35 10.20
C ILE A 152 -13.37 -4.85 11.34
N ALA A 153 -13.91 -4.00 12.23
CA ALA A 153 -13.15 -3.51 13.37
C ALA A 153 -12.73 -4.65 14.32
N LYS A 154 -13.63 -5.60 14.60
CA LYS A 154 -13.33 -6.79 15.41
C LYS A 154 -12.30 -7.70 14.78
N TYR A 155 -12.28 -7.82 13.45
CA TYR A 155 -11.32 -8.67 12.74
C TYR A 155 -9.87 -8.18 12.88
N PHE A 156 -9.67 -6.87 13.06
CA PHE A 156 -8.34 -6.27 13.19
C PHE A 156 -7.88 -6.02 14.64
N LEU A 157 -8.67 -6.45 15.64
CA LEU A 157 -8.29 -6.47 17.06
C LEU A 157 -7.68 -7.81 17.44
#